data_AF-A0A164UPN1-F1
#
_entry.id   AF-A0A164UPN1-F1
#
_cell.length_a   1.000
_cell.length_b   1.000
_cell.length_c   1.000
_cell.angle_alpha   90.00
_cell.angle_beta   90.00
_cell.angle_gamma   90.00
#
_symmetry.space_group_name_H-M   'P 1'
#
loop_
_entity.id
_entity.type
_entity.pdbx_description
1 polymer ?
#
loop_
_entity_poly.entity_id
_entity_poly.type
_entity_poly.pdbx_seq_one_letter_code
_entity_poly.pdbx_strand_id
1 'polypeptide(L)'
;MDKRPTVPDTRFLRRAQTKEPLYARIVRFTAIIALPTVAAYCVFIQDWGPREHVFSPAQRWYRRQIASFASLSPDEQSVLPKAESKNETRLS
;
A
#
# COMPACT_ATOMS: atom_id res chain seq x y z
N MET A 1 -50.08 35.53 -29.74
CA MET A 1 -49.58 35.91 -28.40
C MET A 1 -48.50 34.89 -28.03
N ASP A 2 -47.24 35.22 -28.30
CA ASP A 2 -46.10 34.29 -28.17
C ASP A 2 -45.63 34.24 -26.71
N LYS A 3 -45.92 33.13 -26.00
CA LYS A 3 -45.50 32.91 -24.62
C LYS A 3 -44.16 32.17 -24.62
N ARG A 4 -43.06 32.91 -24.71
CA ARG A 4 -41.74 32.31 -24.50
C ARG A 4 -41.63 31.81 -23.04
N PRO A 5 -41.13 30.60 -22.79
CA PRO A 5 -40.91 30.13 -21.44
C PRO A 5 -39.86 31.01 -20.76
N THR A 6 -40.24 31.64 -19.64
CA THR A 6 -39.31 32.39 -18.79
C THR A 6 -38.32 31.41 -18.17
N VAL A 7 -37.05 31.48 -18.54
CA VAL A 7 -35.99 30.71 -17.88
C VAL A 7 -35.88 31.23 -16.44
N PRO A 8 -36.10 30.38 -15.41
CA PRO A 8 -35.98 30.82 -14.03
C PRO A 8 -34.54 31.27 -13.76
N ASP A 9 -34.38 32.40 -13.08
CA ASP A 9 -33.07 32.95 -12.74
C ASP A 9 -32.34 32.00 -11.77
N THR A 10 -31.40 31.22 -12.30
CA THR A 10 -30.64 30.21 -11.55
C THR A 10 -29.60 30.82 -10.60
N ARG A 11 -29.44 32.15 -10.57
CA ARG A 11 -28.49 32.83 -9.68
C ARG A 11 -28.78 32.62 -8.20
N PHE A 12 -30.05 32.41 -7.83
CA PHE A 12 -30.43 32.13 -6.44
C PHE A 12 -30.03 30.72 -5.99
N LEU A 13 -29.99 29.76 -6.92
CA LEU A 13 -29.56 28.39 -6.64
C LEU A 13 -28.04 28.28 -6.43
N ARG A 14 -27.28 29.33 -6.79
CA ARG A 14 -25.82 29.38 -6.64
C ARG A 14 -25.34 29.80 -5.24
N ARG A 15 -26.21 30.37 -4.41
CA ARG A 15 -25.84 30.92 -3.09
C ARG A 15 -25.82 29.90 -1.94
N ALA A 16 -26.24 28.67 -2.18
CA ALA A 16 -26.02 27.56 -1.25
C ALA A 16 -24.61 26.97 -1.45
N GLN A 17 -23.59 27.83 -1.48
CA GLN A 17 -22.19 27.41 -1.51
C GLN A 17 -21.81 27.02 -0.08
N THR A 18 -22.18 25.82 0.32
CA THR A 18 -21.81 25.23 1.60
C THR A 18 -20.30 25.07 1.65
N LYS A 19 -19.64 25.58 2.69
CA LYS A 19 -18.25 25.22 2.99
C LYS A 19 -18.17 23.70 2.95
N GLU A 20 -17.35 23.14 2.05
CA GLU A 20 -17.20 21.67 1.94
C GLU A 20 -16.97 21.10 3.34
N PRO A 21 -17.88 20.25 3.86
CA PRO A 21 -17.70 19.74 5.20
C PRO A 21 -16.42 18.93 5.21
N LEU A 22 -15.58 19.09 6.24
CA LEU A 22 -14.33 18.32 6.38
C LEU A 22 -14.57 16.81 6.19
N TYR A 23 -15.75 16.34 6.57
CA TYR A 23 -16.26 15.01 6.29
C TYR A 23 -16.20 14.60 4.80
N ALA A 24 -16.68 15.45 3.88
CA ALA A 24 -16.64 15.15 2.45
C ALA A 24 -15.20 15.06 1.93
N ARG A 25 -14.29 15.88 2.48
CA ARG A 25 -12.86 15.82 2.17
C ARG A 25 -12.24 14.52 2.67
N ILE A 26 -12.51 14.13 3.91
CA ILE A 26 -12.03 12.88 4.52
C ILE A 26 -12.51 11.67 3.72
N VAL A 27 -13.81 11.57 3.43
CA VAL A 27 -14.38 10.44 2.68
C VAL A 27 -13.73 10.28 1.30
N ARG A 28 -13.48 11.39 0.58
CA ARG A 28 -12.77 11.36 -0.70
C ARG A 28 -11.33 10.83 -0.54
N PHE A 29 -10.59 11.32 0.45
CA PHE A 29 -9.24 10.83 0.71
C PHE A 29 -9.22 9.36 1.12
N THR A 30 -10.15 8.93 1.98
CA THR A 30 -10.27 7.54 2.40
C THR A 30 -10.55 6.64 1.20
N ALA A 31 -11.44 7.02 0.29
CA ALA A 31 -11.73 6.22 -0.90
C ALA A 31 -10.49 6.07 -1.80
N ILE A 32 -9.73 7.16 -1.99
CA ILE A 32 -8.51 7.17 -2.82
C ILE A 32 -7.41 6.31 -2.20
N ILE A 33 -7.31 6.25 -0.88
CA ILE A 33 -6.25 5.51 -0.18
C ILE A 33 -6.67 4.05 0.08
N ALA A 34 -7.93 3.80 0.39
CA ALA A 34 -8.40 2.46 0.77
C ALA A 34 -8.21 1.44 -0.36
N LEU A 35 -8.54 1.81 -1.61
CA LEU A 35 -8.40 0.90 -2.75
C LEU A 35 -6.94 0.43 -2.97
N PRO A 36 -5.94 1.34 -3.09
CA PRO A 36 -4.56 0.92 -3.26
C PRO A 36 -4.01 0.22 -2.00
N THR A 37 -4.45 0.59 -0.80
CA THR A 37 -4.03 -0.11 0.43
C THR A 37 -4.50 -1.57 0.43
N VAL A 38 -5.77 -1.83 0.07
CA VAL A 38 -6.28 -3.20 -0.02
C VAL A 38 -5.56 -3.98 -1.11
N ALA A 39 -5.32 -3.36 -2.28
CA ALA A 39 -4.57 -4.00 -3.35
C ALA A 39 -3.14 -4.37 -2.91
N ALA A 40 -2.43 -3.46 -2.24
CA ALA A 40 -1.10 -3.72 -1.71
C ALA A 40 -1.10 -4.84 -0.66
N TYR A 41 -2.09 -4.87 0.23
CA TYR A 41 -2.25 -5.94 1.22
C TYR A 41 -2.42 -7.30 0.53
N CYS A 42 -3.29 -7.38 -0.48
CA CYS A 42 -3.50 -8.59 -1.27
C CYS A 42 -2.24 -9.08 -1.98
N VAL A 43 -1.40 -8.17 -2.48
CA VAL A 43 -0.19 -8.52 -3.25
C VAL A 43 0.96 -8.96 -2.35
N PHE A 44 1.18 -8.25 -1.23
CA PHE A 44 2.41 -8.42 -0.44
C PHE A 44 2.23 -9.18 0.87
N ILE A 45 1.07 -9.07 1.52
CA ILE A 45 0.86 -9.52 2.89
C ILE A 45 -0.06 -10.74 2.95
N GLN A 46 -1.13 -10.76 2.16
CA GLN A 46 -2.11 -11.84 2.19
C GLN A 46 -1.50 -13.17 1.77
N ASP A 47 -1.72 -14.20 2.58
CA ASP A 47 -1.33 -15.58 2.26
C ASP A 47 -2.46 -16.25 1.45
N TRP A 48 -2.17 -16.58 0.19
CA TRP A 48 -3.11 -17.22 -0.73
C TRP A 48 -3.03 -18.76 -0.67
N GLY A 49 -2.21 -19.31 0.23
CA GLY A 49 -2.03 -20.74 0.42
C GLY A 49 -0.95 -21.36 -0.47
N PRO A 50 -0.83 -22.70 -0.49
CA PRO A 50 0.32 -23.41 -1.04
C PRO A 50 0.37 -23.49 -2.58
N ARG A 51 -0.61 -22.93 -3.29
CA ARG A 51 -0.63 -22.91 -4.76
C ARG A 51 -0.02 -21.62 -5.30
N GLU A 52 0.65 -21.69 -6.45
CA GLU A 52 1.19 -20.50 -7.10
C GLU A 52 0.05 -19.53 -7.46
N HIS A 53 0.19 -18.28 -7.02
CA HIS A 53 -0.80 -17.22 -7.22
C HIS A 53 -0.25 -16.14 -8.16
N VAL A 54 -1.14 -15.36 -8.77
CA VAL A 54 -0.77 -14.32 -9.75
C VAL A 54 0.19 -13.28 -9.16
N PHE A 55 0.14 -13.09 -7.84
CA PHE A 55 1.02 -12.16 -7.12
C PHE A 55 2.32 -12.78 -6.59
N SER A 56 2.55 -14.10 -6.77
CA SER A 56 3.77 -14.76 -6.26
C SER A 56 5.05 -14.17 -6.81
N PRO A 57 5.15 -13.81 -8.12
CA PRO A 57 6.34 -13.14 -8.64
C PRO A 57 6.63 -11.80 -7.95
N ALA A 58 5.59 -10.99 -7.72
CA ALA A 58 5.71 -9.68 -7.06
C ALA A 58 6.14 -9.84 -5.60
N GLN A 59 5.57 -10.81 -4.89
CA GLN A 59 5.94 -11.11 -3.51
C GLN A 59 7.38 -11.65 -3.41
N ARG A 60 7.82 -12.48 -4.35
CA ARG A 60 9.21 -12.95 -4.44
C ARG A 60 10.19 -11.82 -4.69
N TRP A 61 9.86 -10.87 -5.57
CA TRP A 61 10.67 -9.67 -5.78
C TRP A 61 10.75 -8.83 -4.51
N TYR A 62 9.61 -8.54 -3.88
CA TYR A 62 9.53 -7.76 -2.65
C TYR A 62 10.33 -8.38 -1.50
N ARG A 63 10.23 -9.70 -1.31
CA ARG A 63 11.04 -10.42 -0.31
C ARG A 63 12.54 -10.32 -0.58
N ARG A 64 12.97 -10.33 -1.84
CA ARG A 64 14.38 -10.08 -2.20
C ARG A 64 14.81 -8.65 -1.86
N GLN A 65 13.94 -7.66 -2.10
CA GLN A 65 14.22 -6.27 -1.74
C GLN A 65 14.32 -6.09 -0.22
N ILE A 66 13.39 -6.63 0.56
CA ILE A 66 13.50 -6.62 2.02
C ILE A 66 14.77 -7.34 2.45
N ALA A 67 15.06 -8.51 1.88
CA ALA A 67 16.25 -9.28 2.23
C ALA A 67 17.54 -8.49 1.97
N SER A 68 17.63 -7.67 0.92
CA SER A 68 18.81 -6.81 0.70
C SER A 68 18.96 -5.69 1.73
N PHE A 69 17.86 -5.21 2.33
CA PHE A 69 17.91 -4.23 3.42
C PHE A 69 18.11 -4.88 4.80
N ALA A 70 17.63 -6.11 4.98
CA ALA A 70 17.75 -6.89 6.21
C ALA A 70 18.99 -7.79 6.23
N SER A 71 19.74 -7.88 5.13
CA SER A 71 21.04 -8.55 5.07
C SER A 71 22.15 -7.56 5.39
N LEU A 72 23.08 -7.97 6.25
CA LEU A 72 24.34 -7.27 6.48
C LEU A 72 24.99 -6.96 5.14
N SER A 73 25.48 -5.72 4.99
CA SER A 73 26.28 -5.35 3.84
C SER A 73 27.51 -6.29 3.71
N PRO A 74 28.07 -6.49 2.51
CA PRO A 74 29.25 -7.34 2.34
C PRO A 74 30.40 -6.99 3.30
N ASP A 75 30.52 -5.70 3.61
CA ASP A 75 31.53 -5.17 4.54
C ASP A 75 31.22 -5.55 5.99
N GLU A 76 29.96 -5.55 6.41
CA GLU A 76 29.56 -6.00 7.76
C GLU A 76 29.66 -7.52 7.93
N GLN A 77 29.47 -8.31 6.87
CA GLN A 77 29.69 -9.75 6.90
C GLN A 77 31.17 -10.11 7.13
N SER A 78 32.10 -9.22 6.76
CA SER A 78 33.55 -9.41 6.98
C SER A 78 33.98 -9.17 8.43
N VAL A 79 33.20 -8.40 9.19
CA VAL A 79 33.43 -8.08 10.60
C VAL A 79 32.76 -9.09 11.53
N LEU A 80 31.77 -9.84 11.03
CA LEU A 80 31.21 -10.92 11.81
C LEU A 80 32.30 -11.95 12.13
N PRO A 81 32.52 -12.28 13.41
CA PRO A 81 33.38 -13.39 13.75
C PRO A 81 32.79 -14.62 13.08
N LYS A 82 33.56 -15.30 12.20
CA LYS A 82 33.22 -16.63 11.71
C LYS A 82 32.82 -17.43 12.94
N ALA A 83 31.54 -17.79 13.05
CA ALA A 83 31.09 -18.67 14.11
C ALA A 83 31.84 -19.98 13.90
N GLU A 84 32.93 -20.15 14.63
CA GLU A 84 33.71 -21.36 14.59
C GLU A 84 32.79 -22.52 14.96
N SER A 85 32.89 -23.56 14.15
CA SER A 85 32.28 -24.87 14.29
C SER A 85 32.75 -25.60 15.56
N LYS A 86 32.62 -24.96 16.73
CA LYS A 86 33.07 -25.49 18.02
C LYS A 86 31.95 -26.27 18.71
N ASN A 87 31.29 -27.17 17.98
CA ASN A 87 30.30 -28.09 18.55
C ASN A 87 30.49 -29.56 18.11
N GLU A 88 31.59 -29.92 17.44
CA GLU A 88 31.86 -31.32 17.05
C GLU A 88 32.89 -32.04 17.95
N THR A 89 33.60 -31.34 18.84
CA THR A 89 34.65 -31.94 19.68
C THR A 89 34.22 -32.26 21.12
N ARG A 90 32.92 -32.16 21.46
CA ARG A 90 32.42 -32.41 22.83
C ARG A 90 31.62 -33.72 22.98
N LEU A 91 31.60 -34.57 21.95
CA LEU A 91 30.86 -35.85 21.94
C LEU A 91 31.71 -37.07 21.53
N SER A 92 33.05 -37.00 21.62
CA SER A 92 33.94 -38.16 21.45
C SER A 92 34.82 -38.37 22.67
#